data_AF-A0A9D6UAU0-F1
#
_entry.id   AF-A0A9D6UAU0-F1
#
_cell.length_a   1.000
_cell.length_b   1.000
_cell.length_c   1.000
_cell.angle_alpha   90.00
_cell.angle_beta   90.00
_cell.angle_gamma   90.00
#
_symmetry.space_group_name_H-M   'P 1'
#
loop_
_entity.id
_entity.type
_entity.pdbx_description
1 polymer ?
#
loop_
_entity_poly.entity_id
_entity_poly.type
_entity_poly.pdbx_seq_one_letter_code
_entity_poly.pdbx_strand_id
1 'polypeptide(L)'
;MNQRLMSAQNMMLDKVISADDYRGIKENLNTELNRLSREHLQLSFMETDYKKYVSFGRNIMQHLSEIYTKASIIAKQRIIGLTFPEKLKFVKEECRTFGAARVVSLICPLFKELQGQKKGSHDNFYHDSRWVDPLGLEPRLY
;
A
#
# COMPACT_ATOMS: atom_id res chain seq x y z
N MET A 1 -33.07 14.55 -13.07
CA MET A 1 -34.32 14.10 -12.40
C MET A 1 -35.33 15.23 -12.27
N ASN A 2 -34.96 16.39 -11.70
CA ASN A 2 -35.83 17.59 -11.69
C ASN A 2 -36.36 18.00 -13.07
N GLN A 3 -35.52 17.91 -14.11
CA GLN A 3 -35.94 18.24 -15.48
C GLN A 3 -37.04 17.32 -16.02
N ARG A 4 -37.06 16.03 -15.64
CA ARG A 4 -38.12 15.09 -16.03
C ARG A 4 -39.42 15.35 -15.28
N LEU A 5 -39.35 15.71 -14.00
CA LEU A 5 -40.52 16.09 -13.21
C LEU A 5 -41.12 17.41 -13.73
N MET A 6 -40.29 18.42 -14.04
CA MET A 6 -40.75 19.68 -14.63
C MET A 6 -41.38 19.46 -16.02
N SER A 7 -40.82 18.56 -16.83
CA SER A 7 -41.44 18.20 -18.12
C SER A 7 -42.81 17.56 -17.95
N ALA A 8 -42.98 16.65 -16.98
CA ALA A 8 -44.26 16.02 -16.69
C ALA A 8 -45.29 17.03 -16.14
N GLN A 9 -44.85 18.00 -15.33
CA GLN A 9 -45.69 19.10 -14.83
C GLN A 9 -46.22 19.97 -15.97
N ASN A 10 -45.36 20.35 -16.92
CA ASN A 10 -45.77 21.14 -18.09
C ASN A 10 -46.79 20.37 -18.95
N MET A 11 -46.56 19.08 -19.19
CA MET A 11 -47.50 18.23 -19.94
C MET A 11 -48.86 18.08 -19.24
N MET A 12 -48.90 18.09 -17.90
CA MET A 12 -50.16 18.07 -17.14
C MET A 12 -50.89 19.42 -17.25
N LEU A 13 -50.16 20.54 -17.17
CA LEU A 13 -50.71 21.89 -17.33
C LEU A 13 -51.29 22.10 -18.73
N ASP A 14 -50.64 21.55 -19.74
CA ASP A 14 -51.09 21.55 -21.14
C ASP A 14 -52.23 20.53 -21.40
N LYS A 15 -52.70 19.83 -20.37
CA LYS A 15 -53.73 18.77 -20.41
C LYS A 15 -53.41 17.60 -21.36
N VAL A 16 -52.13 17.40 -21.66
CA VAL A 16 -51.65 16.31 -22.52
C VAL A 16 -51.66 14.97 -21.79
N ILE A 17 -51.54 14.99 -20.45
CA ILE A 17 -51.59 13.80 -19.59
C ILE A 17 -52.63 13.95 -18.48
N SER A 18 -53.21 12.83 -18.04
CA SER A 18 -54.15 12.81 -16.92
C SER A 18 -53.46 13.08 -15.58
N ALA A 19 -54.23 13.50 -14.58
CA ALA A 19 -53.77 13.61 -13.20
C ALA A 19 -53.27 12.26 -12.64
N ASP A 20 -53.86 11.15 -13.10
CA ASP A 20 -53.44 9.80 -12.71
C ASP A 20 -52.10 9.41 -13.36
N ASP A 21 -51.89 9.75 -14.63
CA ASP A 21 -50.62 9.52 -15.33
C ASP A 21 -49.48 10.31 -14.67
N TYR A 22 -49.74 11.58 -14.32
CA TYR A 22 -48.77 12.40 -13.60
C TYR A 22 -48.42 11.81 -12.23
N ARG A 23 -49.42 11.28 -11.50
CA ARG A 23 -49.20 10.62 -10.21
C ARG A 23 -48.31 9.39 -10.36
N GLY A 24 -48.57 8.55 -11.37
CA GLY A 24 -47.75 7.38 -11.66
C GLY A 24 -46.30 7.75 -12.05
N ILE A 25 -46.11 8.79 -12.86
CA ILE A 25 -44.76 9.30 -13.21
C ILE A 25 -44.03 9.80 -11.96
N LYS A 26 -44.72 10.55 -11.10
CA LYS A 26 -44.14 11.07 -9.85
C LYS A 26 -43.75 9.94 -8.90
N GLU A 27 -44.60 8.93 -8.74
CA GLU A 27 -44.30 7.76 -7.91
C GLU A 27 -43.10 6.99 -8.45
N ASN A 28 -43.04 6.72 -9.75
CA ASN A 28 -41.91 6.02 -10.38
C ASN A 28 -40.59 6.80 -10.26
N LEU A 29 -40.64 8.13 -10.36
CA LEU A 29 -39.45 8.95 -10.13
C LEU A 29 -39.03 8.91 -8.66
N ASN A 30 -39.97 8.95 -7.72
CA ASN A 30 -39.64 8.89 -6.29
C ASN A 30 -39.09 7.51 -5.89
N THR A 31 -39.62 6.42 -6.42
CA THR A 31 -39.09 5.07 -6.16
C THR A 31 -37.66 4.93 -6.67
N GLU A 32 -37.38 5.43 -7.87
CA GLU A 32 -36.04 5.43 -8.45
C GLU A 32 -35.07 6.34 -7.67
N LEU A 33 -35.54 7.50 -7.19
CA LEU A 33 -34.74 8.41 -6.38
C LEU A 33 -34.37 7.78 -5.04
N ASN A 34 -35.32 7.08 -4.42
CA ASN A 34 -35.10 6.32 -3.19
C ASN A 34 -34.13 5.15 -3.41
N ARG A 35 -34.22 4.46 -4.56
CA ARG A 35 -33.26 3.40 -4.94
C ARG A 35 -31.85 3.96 -5.08
N LEU A 36 -31.67 5.01 -5.88
CA LEU A 36 -30.39 5.66 -6.12
C LEU A 36 -29.78 6.24 -4.84
N SER A 37 -30.60 6.86 -3.98
CA SER A 37 -30.12 7.39 -2.68
C SER A 37 -29.63 6.28 -1.76
N ARG A 38 -30.31 5.13 -1.72
CA ARG A 38 -29.85 3.97 -0.95
C ARG A 38 -28.55 3.40 -1.49
N GLU A 39 -28.42 3.25 -2.80
CA GLU A 39 -27.17 2.79 -3.42
C GLU A 39 -26.02 3.74 -3.15
N HIS A 40 -26.24 5.05 -3.26
CA HIS A 40 -25.25 6.06 -2.93
C HIS A 40 -24.83 5.99 -1.46
N LEU A 41 -25.78 5.84 -0.53
CA LEU A 41 -25.48 5.70 0.90
C LEU A 41 -24.67 4.43 1.19
N GLN A 42 -25.01 3.30 0.56
CA GLN A 42 -24.26 2.06 0.71
C GLN A 42 -22.82 2.21 0.20
N LEU A 43 -22.64 2.76 -1.00
CA LEU A 43 -21.31 3.00 -1.57
C LEU A 43 -20.50 3.97 -0.73
N SER A 44 -21.11 5.07 -0.27
CA SER A 44 -20.47 6.04 0.62
C SER A 44 -20.04 5.41 1.94
N PHE A 45 -20.84 4.52 2.51
CA PHE A 45 -20.48 3.79 3.73
C PHE A 45 -19.27 2.87 3.49
N MET A 46 -19.28 2.09 2.41
CA MET A 46 -18.13 1.24 2.05
C MET A 46 -16.86 2.05 1.81
N GLU A 47 -16.97 3.23 1.18
CA GLU A 47 -15.84 4.12 0.96
C GLU A 47 -15.27 4.65 2.29
N THR A 48 -16.12 4.94 3.28
CA THR A 48 -15.65 5.39 4.61
C THR A 48 -14.88 4.30 5.35
N ASP A 49 -15.31 3.04 5.28
CA ASP A 49 -14.60 1.95 5.94
C ASP A 49 -13.30 1.60 5.22
N TYR A 50 -13.30 1.61 3.89
CA TYR A 50 -12.08 1.42 3.12
C TYR A 50 -11.03 2.52 3.40
N LYS A 51 -11.47 3.79 3.48
CA LYS A 51 -10.59 4.91 3.84
C LYS A 51 -9.94 4.71 5.21
N LYS A 52 -10.65 4.14 6.19
CA LYS A 52 -10.07 3.81 7.51
C LYS A 52 -8.98 2.75 7.41
N TYR A 53 -9.18 1.70 6.61
CA TYR A 53 -8.16 0.67 6.42
C TYR A 53 -6.92 1.21 5.70
N VAL A 54 -7.12 2.06 4.69
CA VAL A 54 -6.02 2.70 3.96
C VAL A 54 -5.24 3.67 4.85
N SER A 55 -5.92 4.49 5.65
CA SER A 55 -5.25 5.41 6.57
C SER A 55 -4.49 4.66 7.67
N PHE A 56 -5.09 3.58 8.18
CA PHE A 56 -4.44 2.69 9.16
C PHE A 56 -3.20 2.01 8.57
N GLY A 57 -3.30 1.42 7.38
CA GLY A 57 -2.17 0.81 6.69
C GLY A 57 -1.04 1.79 6.39
N ARG A 58 -1.39 3.02 6.00
CA ARG A 58 -0.42 4.12 5.82
C ARG A 58 0.32 4.42 7.12
N ASN A 59 -0.40 4.56 8.23
CA ASN A 59 0.18 4.83 9.54
C ASN A 59 1.17 3.72 9.96
N ILE A 60 0.77 2.45 9.76
CA ILE A 60 1.67 1.30 10.03
C ILE A 60 2.95 1.39 9.20
N MET A 61 2.84 1.63 7.90
CA MET A 61 4.00 1.64 7.00
C MET A 61 4.96 2.81 7.30
N GLN A 62 4.42 3.96 7.70
CA GLN A 62 5.20 5.15 8.05
C GLN A 62 5.95 4.99 9.38
N HIS A 63 5.31 4.37 10.38
CA HIS A 63 5.86 4.22 11.74
C HIS A 63 6.26 2.78 12.05
N LEU A 64 6.59 1.98 11.03
CA LEU A 64 6.76 0.53 11.15
C LEU A 64 7.80 0.14 12.21
N SER A 65 8.90 0.89 12.30
CA SER A 65 9.98 0.65 13.27
C SER A 65 9.50 0.82 14.72
N GLU A 66 8.80 1.92 15.01
CA GLU A 66 8.25 2.21 16.34
C GLU A 66 7.14 1.24 16.73
N ILE A 67 6.27 0.90 15.78
CA ILE A 67 5.18 -0.05 15.99
C ILE A 67 5.75 -1.44 16.26
N TYR A 68 6.76 -1.86 15.49
CA TYR A 68 7.41 -3.15 15.68
C TYR A 68 8.09 -3.26 17.04
N THR A 69 8.82 -2.23 17.49
CA THR A 69 9.52 -2.26 18.79
C THR A 69 8.56 -2.38 19.97
N LYS A 70 7.43 -1.64 19.95
CA LYS A 70 6.40 -1.62 20.98
C LYS A 70 5.39 -2.79 20.90
N ALA A 71 5.33 -3.51 19.78
CA ALA A 71 4.37 -4.57 19.55
C ALA A 71 4.60 -5.81 20.42
N SER A 72 3.50 -6.53 20.71
CA SER A 72 3.56 -7.86 21.31
C SER A 72 4.23 -8.88 20.39
N ILE A 73 4.66 -10.02 20.93
CA ILE A 73 5.33 -11.09 20.16
C ILE A 73 4.46 -11.55 18.98
N ILE A 74 3.15 -11.74 19.20
CA ILE A 74 2.20 -12.14 18.16
C ILE A 74 2.11 -11.07 17.06
N ALA A 75 2.05 -9.80 17.44
CA ALA A 75 2.00 -8.70 16.47
C ALA A 75 3.30 -8.57 15.68
N LYS A 76 4.47 -8.76 16.33
CA LYS A 76 5.77 -8.81 15.65
C LYS A 76 5.83 -9.90 14.58
N GLN A 77 5.39 -11.11 14.91
CA GLN A 77 5.33 -12.21 13.95
C GLN A 77 4.44 -11.88 12.74
N ARG A 78 3.28 -11.27 12.98
CA ARG A 78 2.38 -10.82 11.90
C ARG A 78 3.04 -9.76 11.02
N ILE A 79 3.69 -8.77 11.61
CA ILE A 79 4.42 -7.73 10.88
C ILE A 79 5.51 -8.34 9.99
N ILE A 80 6.28 -9.30 10.52
CA ILE A 80 7.31 -10.00 9.75
C ILE A 80 6.67 -10.75 8.58
N GLY A 81 5.61 -11.51 8.81
CA GLY A 81 4.94 -12.28 7.75
C GLY A 81 4.30 -11.41 6.66
N LEU A 82 3.81 -10.21 7.01
CA LEU A 82 3.32 -9.22 6.05
C LEU A 82 4.46 -8.55 5.27
N THR A 83 5.60 -8.34 5.92
CA THR A 83 6.77 -7.67 5.33
C THR A 83 7.55 -8.60 4.42
N PHE A 84 7.70 -9.86 4.80
CA PHE A 84 8.45 -10.88 4.08
C PHE A 84 7.50 -12.04 3.78
N PRO A 85 6.78 -11.99 2.64
CA PRO A 85 5.79 -13.01 2.29
C PRO A 85 6.44 -14.36 1.99
N GLU A 86 7.73 -14.38 1.73
CA GLU A 86 8.49 -15.58 1.44
C GLU A 86 9.15 -16.18 2.67
N LYS A 87 9.40 -17.49 2.61
CA LYS A 87 10.03 -18.22 3.72
C LYS A 87 11.46 -17.75 3.93
N LEU A 88 11.83 -17.58 5.20
CA LEU A 88 13.22 -17.42 5.62
C LEU A 88 14.02 -18.66 5.22
N LYS A 89 15.14 -18.47 4.52
CA LYS A 89 16.09 -19.54 4.23
C LYS A 89 17.31 -19.38 5.12
N PHE A 90 17.63 -20.44 5.85
CA PHE A 90 18.85 -20.55 6.62
C PHE A 90 19.86 -21.35 5.79
N VAL A 91 20.97 -20.74 5.40
CA VAL A 91 22.03 -21.38 4.62
C VAL A 91 23.35 -21.18 5.34
N LYS A 92 23.99 -22.28 5.77
CA LYS A 92 25.34 -22.29 6.38
C LYS A 92 25.56 -21.17 7.42
N GLU A 93 24.63 -21.09 8.39
CA GLU A 93 24.61 -20.11 9.49
C GLU A 93 24.11 -18.69 9.17
N GLU A 94 23.88 -18.37 7.89
CA GLU A 94 23.27 -17.10 7.50
C GLU A 94 21.75 -17.24 7.33
N CYS A 95 21.00 -16.31 7.92
CA CYS A 95 19.57 -16.14 7.67
C CYS A 95 19.38 -15.13 6.55
N ARG A 96 18.85 -15.57 5.40
CA ARG A 96 18.54 -14.71 4.25
C ARG A 96 17.04 -14.62 4.05
N THR A 97 16.51 -13.40 4.04
CA THR A 97 15.13 -13.11 3.62
C THR A 97 15.10 -13.02 2.09
N PHE A 98 14.10 -13.65 1.46
CA PHE A 98 13.73 -13.23 0.11
C PHE A 98 13.06 -11.85 0.24
N GLY A 99 13.31 -10.95 -0.72
CA GLY A 99 13.06 -9.53 -0.59
C GLY A 99 11.69 -9.15 -0.01
N ALA A 100 11.63 -8.01 0.68
CA ALA A 100 10.38 -7.54 1.27
C ALA A 100 9.28 -7.32 0.22
N ALA A 101 8.03 -7.45 0.66
CA ALA A 101 6.86 -7.16 -0.15
C ALA A 101 7.00 -5.78 -0.81
N ARG A 102 6.74 -5.72 -2.12
CA ARG A 102 6.95 -4.53 -2.94
C ARG A 102 6.31 -3.25 -2.38
N VAL A 103 5.13 -3.38 -1.79
CA VAL A 103 4.42 -2.25 -1.18
C VAL A 103 5.18 -1.71 0.03
N VAL A 104 5.72 -2.60 0.86
CA VAL A 104 6.47 -2.22 2.06
C VAL A 104 7.79 -1.57 1.68
N SER A 105 8.49 -2.10 0.67
CA SER A 105 9.78 -1.54 0.24
C SER A 105 9.67 -0.16 -0.41
N LEU A 106 8.52 0.16 -1.03
CA LEU A 106 8.28 1.48 -1.64
C LEU A 106 7.85 2.54 -0.62
N ILE A 107 7.05 2.16 0.37
CA ILE A 107 6.41 3.11 1.29
C ILE A 107 7.21 3.29 2.57
N CYS A 108 7.81 2.20 3.09
CA CYS A 108 8.43 2.23 4.40
C CYS A 108 9.82 2.88 4.36
N PRO A 109 10.07 3.95 5.15
CA PRO A 109 11.36 4.61 5.22
C PRO A 109 12.50 3.67 5.68
N LEU A 110 12.19 2.72 6.56
CA LEU A 110 13.15 1.72 7.07
C LEU A 110 13.86 0.99 5.93
N PHE A 111 13.16 0.67 4.83
CA PHE A 111 13.79 0.00 3.70
C PHE A 111 14.71 0.90 2.89
N LYS A 112 14.49 2.22 2.87
CA LYS A 112 15.43 3.17 2.27
C LYS A 112 16.71 3.27 3.11
N GLU A 113 16.60 3.22 4.44
CA GLU A 113 17.74 3.16 5.35
C GLU A 113 18.50 1.82 5.23
N LEU A 114 17.79 0.69 5.15
CA LEU A 114 18.39 -0.64 4.94
C LEU A 114 19.07 -0.76 3.56
N GLN A 115 18.63 -0.01 2.56
CA GLN A 115 19.29 0.10 1.25
C GLN A 115 20.47 1.10 1.25
N GLY A 116 20.85 1.62 2.42
CA GLY A 116 21.98 2.53 2.61
C GLY A 116 23.19 2.12 1.78
N GLN A 117 23.62 3.08 0.93
CA GLN A 117 24.79 3.08 0.05
C GLN A 117 25.40 1.68 -0.15
N LYS A 118 24.95 0.98 -1.21
CA LYS A 118 25.82 0.01 -1.89
C LYS A 118 27.06 0.77 -2.41
N LYS A 119 27.96 1.17 -1.52
CA LYS A 119 29.37 1.30 -1.88
C LYS A 119 29.73 -0.11 -2.22
N GLY A 120 29.76 -0.41 -3.51
CA GLY A 120 30.30 -1.67 -3.99
C GLY A 120 31.70 -1.75 -3.42
N SER A 121 31.87 -2.51 -2.33
CA SER A 121 33.09 -3.27 -2.21
C SER A 121 33.09 -4.11 -3.46
N HIS A 122 33.91 -3.72 -4.43
CA HIS A 122 34.43 -4.71 -5.35
C HIS A 122 34.99 -5.80 -4.44
N ASP A 123 34.25 -6.89 -4.27
CA ASP A 123 34.79 -8.19 -3.89
C ASP A 123 35.69 -8.63 -5.06
N ASN A 124 36.76 -7.88 -5.24
CA ASN A 124 37.97 -8.37 -5.80
C ASN A 124 38.60 -9.13 -4.64
N PHE A 125 38.29 -10.43 -4.56
CA PHE A 125 39.16 -11.43 -3.94
C PHE A 125 40.51 -11.47 -4.70
N TYR A 126 41.16 -10.33 -4.85
CA TYR A 126 42.56 -10.24 -5.19
C TYR A 126 43.29 -10.16 -3.87
N HIS A 127 43.94 -11.26 -3.53
CA HIS A 127 44.94 -11.40 -2.50
C HIS A 127 45.78 -10.12 -2.37
N ASP A 128 45.48 -9.26 -1.40
CA ASP A 128 46.36 -8.16 -1.02
C ASP A 128 47.36 -8.69 0.04
N SER A 129 48.02 -9.81 -0.27
CA SER A 129 49.25 -10.21 0.41
C SER A 129 50.40 -9.49 -0.28
N ARG A 130 50.59 -8.23 0.08
CA ARG A 130 51.81 -7.49 -0.24
C ARG A 130 52.94 -8.05 0.62
N TRP A 131 53.46 -9.20 0.22
CA TRP A 131 54.82 -9.59 0.55
C TRP A 131 55.74 -8.59 -0.14
N VAL A 132 56.04 -7.51 0.55
CA VAL A 132 57.20 -6.68 0.22
C VAL A 132 58.32 -7.28 1.04
N ASP A 133 59.26 -7.94 0.38
CA ASP A 133 60.52 -8.30 1.02
C ASP A 133 61.20 -6.99 1.48
N PRO A 134 61.61 -6.86 2.75
CA PRO A 134 62.32 -5.68 3.19
C PRO A 134 63.64 -5.61 2.43
N LEU A 135 63.80 -4.58 1.60
CA LEU A 135 65.07 -4.29 0.93
C LEU A 135 66.13 -4.03 2.02
N GLY A 136 67.06 -4.98 2.21
CA GLY A 136 68.07 -4.91 3.27
C GLY A 136 68.51 -6.25 3.86
N LEU A 137 67.94 -7.38 3.43
CA LEU A 137 68.25 -8.71 3.96
C LEU A 137 69.34 -9.48 3.19
N GLU A 138 69.89 -8.95 2.10
CA GLU A 138 71.06 -9.55 1.44
C GLU A 138 72.29 -8.62 1.51
N PRO A 139 73.44 -9.11 2.01
CA PRO A 139 74.70 -8.39 1.92
C PRO A 139 75.11 -8.21 0.46
N ARG A 140 75.52 -7.00 0.06
CA ARG A 140 76.24 -6.82 -1.20
C ARG A 140 77.59 -7.54 -1.09
N LEU A 141 77.76 -8.64 -1.82
CA LEU A 141 79.07 -9.26 -2.00
C LEU A 141 79.83 -8.48 -3.08
N TYR A 142 80.91 -7.83 -2.62
CA TYR A 142 82.04 -7.18 -3.32
C TYR A 142 81.77 -6.36 -4.59
#